data_AF-A0A257NDD9-F1
#
_entry.id   AF-A0A257NDD9-F1
#
_cell.length_a   1.000
_cell.length_b   1.000
_cell.length_c   1.000
_cell.angle_alpha   90.00
_cell.angle_beta   90.00
_cell.angle_gamma   90.00
#
_symmetry.space_group_name_H-M   'P 1'
#
loop_
_entity.id
_entity.type
_entity.pdbx_description
1 polymer ?
#
loop_
_entity_poly.entity_id
_entity_poly.type
_entity_poly.pdbx_seq_one_letter_code
_entity_poly.pdbx_strand_id
1 'polypeptide(L)' 'IHDADMRKQNFGQVNHAYVRVVNKDSNNEVARYDLSEDASIETAMIFGEIYRHSGEWKFKAVGQGYAGGLAALARQYGEI' A
#
# COMPACT_ATOMS: atom_id res chain seq x y z
N ILE A 1 5.58 -5.95 5.47
CA ILE A 1 6.46 -7.11 5.20
C ILE A 1 6.20 -8.17 6.26
N HIS A 2 5.94 -9.42 5.88
CA HIS A 2 5.70 -10.51 6.84
C HIS A 2 7.01 -10.84 7.61
N ASP A 3 6.92 -11.01 8.94
CA ASP A 3 8.06 -11.21 9.87
C ASP A 3 9.19 -10.17 9.75
N ALA A 4 8.86 -8.90 9.48
CA ALA A 4 9.85 -7.85 9.23
C ALA A 4 10.96 -7.74 10.29
N ASP A 5 10.61 -7.88 11.58
CA ASP A 5 11.56 -7.81 12.70
C ASP A 5 12.54 -9.00 12.72
N MET A 6 12.05 -10.21 12.44
CA MET A 6 12.90 -11.41 12.37
C MET A 6 13.79 -11.41 11.12
N ARG A 7 13.26 -10.89 10.00
CA ARG A 7 13.95 -10.84 8.71
C ARG A 7 14.85 -9.60 8.56
N LYS A 8 14.75 -8.64 9.49
CA LYS A 8 15.39 -7.31 9.41
C LYS A 8 15.14 -6.61 8.07
N GLN A 9 13.90 -6.75 7.57
CA GLN A 9 13.47 -6.23 6.28
C GLN A 9 12.51 -5.06 6.44
N ASN A 10 12.73 -4.00 5.68
CA ASN A 10 11.84 -2.84 5.58
C ASN A 10 11.55 -2.51 4.11
N PHE A 11 10.60 -1.62 3.86
CA PHE A 11 10.22 -1.26 2.49
C PHE A 11 11.34 -0.53 1.73
N GLY A 12 12.29 0.09 2.42
CA GLY A 12 13.51 0.64 1.81
C GLY A 12 14.47 -0.40 1.20
N GLN A 13 14.25 -1.71 1.45
CA GLN A 13 15.05 -2.80 0.85
C GLN A 13 14.32 -3.50 -0.31
N VAL A 14 13.12 -3.05 -0.68
CA VAL A 14 12.32 -3.66 -1.75
C VAL A 14 12.46 -2.85 -3.03
N ASN A 15 13.33 -3.29 -3.92
CA ASN A 15 13.52 -2.65 -5.22
C ASN A 15 12.33 -2.95 -6.15
N HIS A 16 11.92 -1.95 -6.95
CA HIS A 16 10.81 -2.05 -7.91
C HIS A 16 9.47 -2.48 -7.28
N ALA A 17 9.21 -2.08 -6.04
CA ALA A 17 7.90 -2.29 -5.46
C ALA A 17 6.88 -1.41 -6.20
N TYR A 18 5.73 -1.98 -6.57
CA TYR A 18 4.64 -1.22 -7.17
C TYR A 18 3.28 -1.78 -6.74
N VAL A 19 2.26 -0.93 -6.80
CA VAL A 19 0.86 -1.33 -6.68
C VAL A 19 0.14 -1.00 -7.98
N ARG A 20 -0.79 -1.85 -8.40
CA ARG A 20 -1.64 -1.59 -9.57
C ARG A 20 -3.09 -1.98 -9.32
N VAL A 21 -3.99 -1.22 -9.92
CA VAL A 21 -5.43 -1.49 -9.95
C VAL A 21 -5.77 -1.98 -11.34
N VAL A 22 -6.45 -3.13 -11.41
CA VAL A 22 -6.81 -3.78 -12.67
C VAL A 22 -8.32 -3.92 -12.72
N ASN A 23 -8.91 -3.56 -13.85
CA ASN A 23 -10.30 -3.89 -14.11
C ASN A 23 -10.39 -5.40 -14.40
N LYS A 24 -11.10 -6.15 -13.56
CA LYS A 24 -11.17 -7.61 -13.64
C LYS A 24 -11.82 -8.11 -14.94
N ASP A 25 -12.76 -7.35 -15.51
CA ASP A 25 -13.54 -7.77 -16.67
C ASP A 25 -12.77 -7.58 -17.98
N SER A 26 -11.99 -6.49 -18.09
CA SER A 26 -11.18 -6.21 -19.29
C SER A 26 -9.70 -6.57 -19.13
N ASN A 27 -9.26 -6.90 -17.91
CA ASN A 27 -7.86 -7.09 -17.52
C ASN A 27 -6.96 -5.86 -17.77
N ASN A 28 -7.56 -4.69 -18.01
CA ASN A 28 -6.83 -3.44 -18.24
C ASN A 28 -6.33 -2.86 -16.92
N GLU A 29 -5.07 -2.41 -16.91
CA GLU A 29 -4.52 -1.62 -15.81
C GLU A 29 -5.15 -0.23 -15.82
N VAL A 30 -5.84 0.11 -14.73
CA VAL A 30 -6.53 1.39 -14.55
C VAL A 30 -5.61 2.42 -13.90
N ALA A 31 -4.73 1.95 -13.02
CA ALA A 31 -3.73 2.79 -12.37
C ALA A 31 -2.56 1.93 -11.90
N ARG A 32 -1.37 2.52 -11.89
CA ARG A 32 -0.17 1.96 -11.27
C ARG A 32 0.59 3.05 -10.54
N TYR A 33 1.14 2.68 -9.41
CA TYR A 33 2.03 3.53 -8.63
C TYR A 33 3.28 2.74 -8.30
N ASP A 34 4.41 3.22 -8.81
CA ASP A 34 5.73 2.71 -8.44
C ASP A 34 6.14 3.38 -7.13
N LEU A 35 6.56 2.56 -6.18
CA LEU A 35 7.07 3.04 -4.90
C LEU A 35 8.46 3.59 -5.16
N SER A 36 8.58 4.91 -5.24
CA SER A 36 9.88 5.57 -5.24
C SER A 36 10.54 5.34 -3.88
N GLU A 37 11.85 5.08 -3.90
CA GLU A 37 12.73 4.73 -2.77
C GLU A 37 12.90 5.87 -1.74
N ASP A 38 11.83 6.58 -1.38
CA ASP A 38 11.86 7.44 -0.19
C ASP A 38 11.84 6.51 1.02
N ALA A 39 13.06 6.07 1.35
CA ALA A 39 13.45 5.01 2.25
C ALA A 39 12.69 5.07 3.57
N SER A 40 11.54 4.40 3.59
CA SER A 40 10.78 4.21 4.80
C SER A 40 11.39 3.03 5.56
N ILE A 41 11.88 3.31 6.77
CA ILE A 41 12.26 2.28 7.77
C ILE A 41 11.04 1.45 8.21
N GLU A 42 9.85 1.82 7.75
CA GLU A 42 8.59 1.22 8.15
C GLU A 42 8.36 -0.15 7.52
N THR A 43 7.64 -0.98 8.27
CA THR A 43 7.34 -2.38 7.92
C THR A 43 5.89 -2.57 7.44
N ALA A 44 5.06 -1.53 7.56
CA ALA A 44 3.72 -1.42 7.00
C ALA A 44 3.57 -0.09 6.24
N MET A 45 2.69 -0.09 5.24
CA MET A 45 2.46 1.05 4.37
C MET A 45 1.05 1.00 3.79
N ILE A 46 0.41 2.18 3.71
CA ILE A 46 -0.80 2.37 2.92
C ILE A 46 -0.37 2.68 1.49
N PHE A 47 -0.61 1.73 0.59
CA PHE A 47 -0.24 1.85 -0.82
C PHE A 47 -1.13 2.86 -1.56
N GLY A 48 -2.43 2.82 -1.28
CA GLY A 48 -3.41 3.70 -1.89
C GLY A 48 -4.80 3.39 -1.39
N GLU A 49 -5.73 4.30 -1.68
CA GLU A 49 -7.12 4.21 -1.29
C GLU A 49 -7.97 4.06 -2.56
N ILE A 50 -8.86 3.07 -2.55
CA ILE A 50 -9.92 2.94 -3.54
C ILE A 50 -11.19 3.50 -2.91
N TYR A 51 -11.79 4.51 -3.53
CA TYR A 51 -12.96 5.18 -2.99
C TYR A 51 -13.99 5.45 -4.08
N ARG A 52 -15.26 5.59 -3.68
CA ARG A 52 -16.34 5.92 -4.60
C ARG A 52 -16.58 7.43 -4.61
N HIS A 53 -16.59 8.04 -5.79
CA HIS A 53 -16.84 9.46 -5.97
C HIS A 53 -17.77 9.67 -7.16
N SER A 54 -18.91 10.31 -6.91
CA SER A 54 -19.94 10.57 -7.94
C SER A 54 -20.38 9.31 -8.71
N GLY A 55 -20.50 8.19 -8.00
CA GLY A 55 -20.93 6.91 -8.58
C GLY A 55 -19.81 6.04 -9.15
N GLU A 56 -18.62 6.62 -9.40
CA GLU A 56 -17.46 5.95 -10.00
C GLU A 56 -16.44 5.53 -8.95
N TRP A 57 -15.72 4.43 -9.23
CA TRP A 57 -14.56 4.03 -8.44
C TRP A 57 -13.33 4.84 -8.86
N LYS A 58 -12.66 5.42 -7.88
CA LYS A 58 -11.41 6.16 -8.07
C LYS A 58 -10.31 5.54 -7.21
N PHE A 59 -9.08 5.61 -7.73
CA PHE A 59 -7.88 5.21 -7.01
C PHE A 59 -7.06 6.45 -6.68
N LYS A 60 -6.63 6.57 -5.43
CA LYS A 60 -5.68 7.57 -4.96
C LYS A 60 -4.42 6.86 -4.46
N ALA A 61 -3.29 7.13 -5.08
CA ALA A 61 -2.00 6.70 -4.54
C ALA A 61 -1.69 7.48 -3.25
N VAL A 62 -1.22 6.79 -2.21
CA VAL A 62 -0.91 7.42 -0.90
C VAL A 62 0.57 7.26 -0.55
N GLY A 63 1.10 6.03 -0.54
CA GLY A 63 2.52 5.79 -0.27
C GLY A 63 2.97 6.16 1.15
N GLN A 64 2.10 6.04 2.16
CA GLN A 64 2.40 6.46 3.53
C GLN A 64 2.82 5.27 4.39
N GLY A 65 4.06 5.29 4.90
CA GLY A 65 4.56 4.34 5.89
C GLY A 65 3.80 4.42 7.21
N TYR A 66 3.63 3.29 7.88
CA TYR A 66 2.88 3.18 9.14
C TYR A 66 3.77 2.77 10.31
N ALA A 67 4.06 3.74 11.18
CA ALA A 67 4.75 3.50 12.44
C ALA A 67 3.91 2.56 13.32
N GLY A 68 4.49 1.41 13.70
CA GLY A 68 3.81 0.37 14.48
C GLY A 68 3.33 -0.84 13.68
N GLY A 69 3.64 -0.91 12.38
CA GLY A 69 3.46 -2.12 11.57
C GLY A 69 2.00 -2.47 11.27
N LEU A 70 1.78 -3.68 10.73
CA LEU A 70 0.48 -4.13 10.25
C LEU A 70 -0.58 -4.18 11.36
N ALA A 71 -0.17 -4.47 12.59
CA ALA A 71 -1.07 -4.55 13.74
C ALA A 71 -1.65 -3.17 14.12
N ALA A 72 -0.85 -2.10 14.05
CA ALA A 72 -1.33 -0.73 14.29
C ALA A 72 -2.31 -0.29 13.20
N LEU A 73 -1.98 -0.59 11.94
CA LEU A 73 -2.85 -0.32 10.80
C LEU A 73 -4.19 -1.09 10.90
N ALA A 74 -4.16 -2.37 11.28
CA ALA A 74 -5.37 -3.17 11.44
C ALA A 74 -6.29 -2.64 12.55
N ARG A 75 -5.74 -2.17 13.68
CA ARG A 75 -6.55 -1.57 14.76
C ARG A 75 -7.24 -0.28 14.31
N GLN A 76 -6.54 0.56 13.55
CA GLN A 76 -7.09 1.84 13.14
C GLN A 76 -8.22 1.74 12.10
N TYR A 77 -8.18 0.74 11.22
CA TYR A 77 -9.18 0.56 10.17
C TYR A 77 -10.16 -0.61 10.45
N GLY A 78 -9.91 -1.43 11.46
CA GLY A 78 -10.68 -2.64 11.78
C GLY A 78 -11.61 -2.52 12.98
N GLU A 79 -11.50 -1.48 13.82
CA GLU A 79 -12.56 -1.16 14.79
C GLU A 79 -13.67 -0.38 14.08
N ILE A 80 -14.63 -1.13 13.52
CA ILE A 80 -15.98 -0.69 13.16
C ILE A 80 -16.94 -1.31 14.16
#